data_AF-A0A2E5HG45-F1
#
_entry.id   AF-A0A2E5HG45-F1
#
_cell.length_a   1.000
_cell.length_b   1.000
_cell.length_c   1.000
_cell.angle_alpha   90.00
_cell.angle_beta   90.00
_cell.angle_gamma   90.00
#
_symmetry.space_group_name_H-M   'P 1'
#
loop_
_entity.id
_entity.type
_entity.pdbx_description
1 polymer ?
#
loop_
_entity_poly.entity_id
_entity_poly.type
_entity_poly.pdbx_seq_one_letter_code
_entity_poly.pdbx_strand_id
1 'polypeptide(L)'
;MDKLVINGGNPLSGSVTISGAKNAVLPLMAASLLADGKTKLNGVPNLRDTNTMIRLLGMVGAETEFREQCLTIDASKVNSFEAPYELVKTMRASFYVMGPLLGRFGEARVSLPGGCAWGPRPVDYHLKGFEKLGAEIVLEDGYIIARAKKLKGARIHFEIPSVGATANIVMAAVLAEGTTRITNAAMEPHIVQVCEVLNEMGAQIEGVGTNILKIHGVGSLNPVEVTTIPDMIEAGTFLMAGATLGNITLKNVKAAHLSIVMQKLEQAGCRIHVDGDSIS
;
A
#
# COMPACT_ATOMS: atom_id res chain seq x y z
N MET A 1 19.60 18.92 -10.48
CA MET A 1 19.21 17.52 -10.76
C MET A 1 20.40 16.67 -10.40
N ASP A 2 20.18 15.72 -9.50
CA ASP A 2 21.20 14.78 -9.09
C ASP A 2 21.50 13.80 -10.24
N LYS A 3 22.71 13.23 -10.25
CA LYS A 3 23.14 12.28 -11.28
C LYS A 3 23.87 11.11 -10.61
N LEU A 4 23.66 9.90 -11.14
CA LEU A 4 24.46 8.72 -10.80
C LEU A 4 25.54 8.55 -11.86
N VAL A 5 26.81 8.57 -11.46
CA VAL A 5 27.97 8.29 -12.32
C VAL A 5 28.51 6.92 -11.93
N ILE A 6 28.46 5.96 -12.85
CA ILE A 6 28.86 4.56 -12.60
C ILE A 6 30.14 4.26 -13.38
N ASN A 7 31.20 3.87 -12.68
CA ASN A 7 32.43 3.35 -13.27
C ASN A 7 32.40 1.81 -13.18
N GLY A 8 32.12 1.14 -14.30
CA GLY A 8 31.98 -0.31 -14.37
C GLY A 8 33.29 -1.08 -14.20
N GLY A 9 33.22 -2.41 -14.30
CA GLY A 9 34.36 -3.32 -14.25
C GLY A 9 34.67 -3.92 -12.87
N ASN A 10 33.90 -3.56 -11.85
CA ASN A 10 34.06 -4.07 -10.49
C ASN A 10 33.01 -5.14 -10.18
N PRO A 11 33.39 -6.36 -9.77
CA PRO A 11 32.43 -7.37 -9.34
C PRO A 11 31.80 -6.99 -8.00
N LEU A 12 30.54 -7.34 -7.80
CA LEU A 12 29.84 -7.19 -6.54
C LEU A 12 30.24 -8.32 -5.57
N SER A 13 30.54 -7.93 -4.33
CA SER A 13 30.82 -8.84 -3.22
C SER A 13 30.37 -8.21 -1.91
N GLY A 14 29.67 -8.96 -1.07
CA GLY A 14 29.29 -8.53 0.28
C GLY A 14 27.82 -8.73 0.59
N SER A 15 27.31 -8.01 1.60
CA SER A 15 25.91 -8.12 2.04
C SER A 15 25.18 -6.78 2.06
N VAL A 16 23.89 -6.80 1.76
CA VAL A 16 22.99 -5.64 1.86
C VAL A 16 21.74 -6.01 2.65
N THR A 17 21.30 -5.14 3.54
CA THR A 17 20.03 -5.30 4.27
C THR A 17 18.94 -4.60 3.48
N ILE A 18 17.87 -5.33 3.15
CA ILE A 18 16.74 -4.81 2.39
C ILE A 18 15.84 -3.96 3.27
N SER A 19 15.36 -2.84 2.72
CA SER A 19 14.49 -1.88 3.37
C SER A 19 13.05 -2.39 3.46
N GLY A 20 12.20 -1.71 4.22
CA GLY A 20 10.76 -2.02 4.22
C GLY A 20 10.08 -1.64 2.91
N ALA A 21 9.04 -2.40 2.55
CA ALA A 21 8.34 -2.31 1.28
C ALA A 21 7.59 -0.99 1.13
N LYS A 22 8.02 -0.14 0.20
CA LYS A 22 7.33 1.13 -0.09
C LYS A 22 5.86 0.92 -0.43
N ASN A 23 5.56 -0.11 -1.22
CA ASN A 23 4.19 -0.41 -1.65
C ASN A 23 3.31 -1.01 -0.55
N ALA A 24 3.89 -1.44 0.57
CA ALA A 24 3.14 -1.79 1.79
C ALA A 24 2.97 -0.56 2.70
N VAL A 25 4.03 0.24 2.87
CA VAL A 25 3.98 1.45 3.71
C VAL A 25 2.91 2.43 3.26
N LEU A 26 2.82 2.75 1.96
CA LEU A 26 1.89 3.79 1.48
C LEU A 26 0.41 3.50 1.79
N PRO A 27 -0.14 2.29 1.55
CA PRO A 27 -1.49 1.98 1.98
C PRO A 27 -1.62 1.82 3.50
N LEU A 28 -0.60 1.36 4.23
CA LEU A 28 -0.64 1.32 5.71
C LEU A 28 -0.70 2.72 6.34
N MET A 29 0.03 3.68 5.75
CA MET A 29 -0.07 5.10 6.11
C MET A 29 -1.46 5.66 5.88
N ALA A 30 -2.17 5.22 4.84
CA ALA A 30 -3.56 5.60 4.62
C ALA A 30 -4.50 4.88 5.60
N ALA A 31 -4.26 3.60 5.88
CA ALA A 31 -5.05 2.79 6.79
C ALA A 31 -5.07 3.33 8.22
N SER A 32 -4.00 4.00 8.67
CA SER A 32 -3.98 4.65 9.99
C SER A 32 -5.09 5.70 10.17
N LEU A 33 -5.61 6.27 9.07
CA LEU A 33 -6.76 7.18 9.12
C LEU A 33 -8.06 6.50 9.58
N LEU A 34 -8.14 5.16 9.58
CA LEU A 34 -9.32 4.41 10.01
C LEU A 34 -9.48 4.31 11.53
N ALA A 35 -8.40 4.49 12.29
CA ALA A 35 -8.41 4.37 13.74
C ALA A 35 -8.34 5.74 14.41
N ASP A 36 -9.06 5.90 15.51
CA ASP A 36 -8.92 7.06 16.39
C ASP A 36 -7.71 6.85 17.31
N GLY A 37 -6.69 7.70 17.20
CA GLY A 37 -5.43 7.58 17.94
C GLY A 37 -4.17 7.41 17.09
N LYS A 38 -3.12 6.88 17.74
CA LYS A 38 -1.75 6.83 17.23
C LYS A 38 -1.35 5.46 16.71
N THR A 39 -1.19 5.35 15.40
CA THR A 39 -0.63 4.15 14.74
C THR A 39 0.87 4.34 14.54
N LYS A 40 1.66 3.29 14.80
CA LYS A 40 3.12 3.30 14.63
C LYS A 40 3.55 2.30 13.58
N LEU A 41 4.27 2.76 12.57
CA LEU A 41 4.81 1.97 11.47
C LEU A 41 6.33 1.93 11.55
N ASN A 42 6.88 0.74 11.76
CA ASN A 42 8.33 0.48 11.77
C ASN A 42 8.81 0.01 10.39
N GLY A 43 10.08 0.25 10.08
CA GLY A 43 10.70 -0.14 8.80
C GLY A 43 10.28 0.74 7.62
N VAL A 44 9.87 1.99 7.89
CA VAL A 44 9.42 2.93 6.86
C VAL A 44 10.63 3.50 6.09
N PRO A 45 10.73 3.27 4.76
CA PRO A 45 11.87 3.75 4.00
C PRO A 45 11.74 5.26 3.76
N ASN A 46 12.85 6.00 3.92
CA ASN A 46 12.89 7.43 3.70
C ASN A 46 12.98 7.75 2.19
N LEU A 47 11.82 7.74 1.53
CA LEU A 47 11.68 7.94 0.09
C LEU A 47 10.82 9.17 -0.21
N ARG A 48 10.93 9.70 -1.43
CA ARG A 48 10.10 10.82 -1.89
C ARG A 48 8.60 10.53 -1.76
N ASP A 49 8.17 9.32 -2.12
CA ASP A 49 6.77 8.89 -2.01
C ASP A 49 6.29 8.90 -0.55
N THR A 50 7.06 8.32 0.38
CA THR A 50 6.77 8.32 1.83
C THR A 50 6.64 9.76 2.35
N ASN A 51 7.59 10.63 2.01
CA ASN A 51 7.55 12.03 2.42
C ASN A 51 6.34 12.79 1.82
N THR A 52 5.92 12.44 0.61
CA THR A 52 4.73 13.01 -0.04
C THR A 52 3.45 12.56 0.68
N MET A 53 3.36 11.28 1.06
CA MET A 53 2.24 10.77 1.84
C MET A 53 2.19 11.40 3.24
N ILE A 54 3.33 11.59 3.91
CA ILE A 54 3.40 12.31 5.21
C ILE A 54 2.80 13.72 5.10
N ARG A 55 3.17 14.47 4.06
CA ARG A 55 2.62 15.81 3.81
C ARG A 55 1.12 15.77 3.55
N LEU A 56 0.65 14.77 2.79
CA LEU A 56 -0.76 14.59 2.51
C LEU A 56 -1.56 14.29 3.79
N LEU A 57 -1.06 13.39 4.64
CA LEU A 57 -1.65 13.09 5.94
C LEU A 57 -1.77 14.35 6.82
N GLY A 58 -0.73 15.20 6.81
CA GLY A 58 -0.77 16.51 7.46
C GLY A 58 -1.90 17.42 6.95
N MET A 59 -2.18 17.41 5.64
CA MET A 59 -3.24 18.24 5.04
C MET A 59 -4.66 17.77 5.39
N VAL A 60 -4.86 16.48 5.67
CA VAL A 60 -6.14 15.95 6.16
C VAL A 60 -6.32 16.14 7.67
N GLY A 61 -5.28 16.64 8.36
CA GLY A 61 -5.29 16.95 9.79
C GLY A 61 -4.68 15.88 10.70
N ALA A 62 -4.00 14.87 10.14
CA ALA A 62 -3.25 13.91 10.94
C ALA A 62 -1.89 14.50 11.38
N GLU A 63 -1.47 14.21 12.61
CA GLU A 63 -0.14 14.59 13.11
C GLU A 63 0.84 13.45 12.88
N THR A 64 2.03 13.74 12.35
CA THR A 64 3.02 12.72 12.01
C THR A 64 4.39 13.02 12.61
N GLU A 65 5.06 11.99 13.13
CA GLU A 65 6.47 12.06 13.54
C GLU A 65 7.26 10.94 12.86
N PHE A 66 8.30 11.30 12.10
CA PHE A 66 9.14 10.35 11.37
C PHE A 66 10.60 10.45 11.82
N ARG A 67 11.11 9.42 12.49
CA ARG A 67 12.51 9.31 12.93
C ARG A 67 12.98 7.87 12.82
N GLU A 68 14.23 7.66 12.43
CA GLU A 68 14.88 6.33 12.47
C GLU A 68 14.04 5.21 11.82
N GLN A 69 13.44 5.48 10.64
CA GLN A 69 12.56 4.53 9.93
C GLN A 69 11.30 4.12 10.71
N CYS A 70 10.95 4.84 11.76
CA CYS A 70 9.71 4.73 12.52
C CYS A 70 8.83 5.95 12.26
N LEU A 71 7.62 5.71 11.76
CA LEU A 71 6.62 6.73 11.53
C LEU A 71 5.44 6.54 12.50
N THR A 72 5.17 7.55 13.31
CA THR A 72 3.96 7.63 14.13
C THR A 72 2.96 8.54 13.43
N ILE A 73 1.70 8.12 13.34
CA ILE A 73 0.59 8.87 12.74
C ILE A 73 -0.56 8.93 13.74
N ASP A 74 -0.92 10.13 14.19
CA ASP A 74 -2.09 10.40 15.01
C ASP A 74 -3.24 10.91 14.13
N ALA A 75 -4.28 10.09 13.98
CA ALA A 75 -5.44 10.42 13.15
C ALA A 75 -6.61 11.01 13.96
N SER A 76 -6.43 11.31 15.26
CA SER A 76 -7.52 11.77 16.14
C SER A 76 -8.04 13.17 15.81
N LYS A 77 -7.23 13.97 15.11
CA LYS A 77 -7.55 15.36 14.74
C LYS A 77 -7.89 15.55 13.26
N VAL A 78 -8.04 14.46 12.52
CA VAL A 78 -8.43 14.51 11.10
C VAL A 78 -9.78 15.22 10.97
N ASN A 79 -9.77 16.33 10.24
CA ASN A 79 -10.91 17.24 10.10
C ASN A 79 -11.10 17.77 8.67
N SER A 80 -10.22 17.37 7.75
CA SER A 80 -10.27 17.68 6.33
C SER A 80 -10.29 16.38 5.55
N PHE A 81 -11.21 16.27 4.60
CA PHE A 81 -11.41 15.06 3.79
C PHE A 81 -10.91 15.26 2.36
N GLU A 82 -10.03 16.24 2.16
CA GLU A 82 -9.53 16.64 0.86
C GLU A 82 -8.06 16.26 0.63
N ALA A 83 -7.78 15.62 -0.49
CA ALA A 83 -6.43 15.41 -1.01
C ALA A 83 -6.22 16.27 -2.28
N PRO A 84 -5.44 17.37 -2.19
CA PRO A 84 -5.36 18.37 -3.24
C PRO A 84 -4.51 17.94 -4.43
N TYR A 85 -4.81 18.52 -5.60
CA TYR A 85 -4.13 18.27 -6.88
C TYR A 85 -2.61 18.33 -6.80
N GLU A 86 -2.05 19.32 -6.10
CA GLU A 86 -0.61 19.55 -6.02
C GLU A 86 0.18 18.34 -5.48
N LEU A 87 -0.41 17.55 -4.58
CA LEU A 87 0.20 16.32 -4.09
C LEU A 87 -0.15 15.14 -4.98
N VAL A 88 -1.43 14.99 -5.36
CA VAL A 88 -1.89 13.82 -6.13
C VAL A 88 -1.23 13.74 -7.51
N LYS A 89 -0.96 14.88 -8.16
CA LYS A 89 -0.24 14.91 -9.45
C LYS A 89 1.20 14.40 -9.34
N THR A 90 1.81 14.50 -8.16
CA THR A 90 3.19 14.06 -7.93
C THR A 90 3.29 12.58 -7.56
N MET A 91 2.23 12.03 -6.97
CA MET A 91 2.20 10.64 -6.51
C MET A 91 0.79 10.06 -6.61
N ARG A 92 0.59 9.17 -7.59
CA ARG A 92 -0.70 8.48 -7.79
C ARG A 92 -1.16 7.67 -6.56
N ALA A 93 -0.22 7.16 -5.75
CA ALA A 93 -0.54 6.42 -4.53
C ALA A 93 -1.26 7.28 -3.47
N SER A 94 -1.28 8.61 -3.60
CA SER A 94 -2.12 9.50 -2.79
C SER A 94 -3.60 9.12 -2.84
N PHE A 95 -4.04 8.43 -3.89
CA PHE A 95 -5.42 7.95 -4.02
C PHE A 95 -5.82 6.94 -2.93
N TYR A 96 -4.86 6.38 -2.18
CA TYR A 96 -5.14 5.45 -1.08
C TYR A 96 -5.91 6.08 0.08
N VAL A 97 -5.86 7.41 0.27
CA VAL A 97 -6.64 8.03 1.37
C VAL A 97 -8.14 8.05 1.12
N MET A 98 -8.57 7.85 -0.14
CA MET A 98 -10.00 7.90 -0.47
C MET A 98 -10.79 6.80 0.23
N GLY A 99 -10.27 5.57 0.27
CA GLY A 99 -10.91 4.44 0.96
C GLY A 99 -11.16 4.69 2.45
N PRO A 100 -10.12 4.99 3.25
CA PRO A 100 -10.27 5.20 4.68
C PRO A 100 -11.01 6.50 5.04
N LEU A 101 -10.86 7.58 4.26
CA LEU A 101 -11.65 8.80 4.46
C LEU A 101 -13.14 8.54 4.27
N LEU A 102 -13.50 7.88 3.16
CA LEU A 102 -14.88 7.51 2.87
C LEU A 102 -15.44 6.50 3.88
N GLY A 103 -14.63 5.50 4.28
CA GLY A 103 -15.03 4.47 5.23
C GLY A 103 -15.30 5.01 6.64
N ARG A 104 -14.43 5.89 7.16
CA ARG A 104 -14.53 6.43 8.52
C ARG A 104 -15.41 7.68 8.62
N PHE A 105 -15.29 8.60 7.67
CA PHE A 105 -15.93 9.92 7.74
C PHE A 105 -17.12 10.08 6.79
N GLY A 106 -17.34 9.13 5.88
CA GLY A 106 -18.45 9.17 4.93
C GLY A 106 -18.26 10.16 3.77
N GLU A 107 -17.10 10.83 3.69
CA GLU A 107 -16.79 11.78 2.63
C GLU A 107 -15.30 11.73 2.26
N ALA A 108 -15.00 11.89 0.99
CA ALA A 108 -13.64 12.08 0.48
C ALA A 108 -13.66 12.92 -0.80
N ARG A 109 -12.78 13.92 -0.89
CA ARG A 109 -12.54 14.73 -2.09
C ARG A 109 -11.09 14.57 -2.53
N VAL A 110 -10.84 13.81 -3.58
CA VAL A 110 -9.49 13.48 -4.02
C VAL A 110 -9.31 13.89 -5.47
N SER A 111 -8.25 14.62 -5.78
CA SER A 111 -7.96 15.00 -7.16
C SER A 111 -7.77 13.76 -8.04
N LEU A 112 -8.24 13.83 -9.29
CA LEU A 112 -8.00 12.78 -10.28
C LEU A 112 -6.49 12.61 -10.51
N PRO A 113 -5.94 11.40 -10.34
CA PRO A 113 -4.57 11.16 -10.76
C PRO A 113 -4.43 11.40 -12.26
N GLY A 114 -3.46 12.23 -12.65
CA GLY A 114 -3.16 12.51 -14.04
C GLY A 114 -2.64 11.30 -14.84
N GLY A 115 -2.27 11.55 -16.08
CA GLY A 115 -1.64 10.56 -16.96
C GLY A 115 -0.33 10.02 -16.37
N CYS A 116 -0.02 8.75 -16.65
CA CYS A 116 1.22 8.11 -16.24
C CYS A 116 2.03 7.77 -17.49
N ALA A 117 3.33 8.06 -17.48
CA ALA A 117 4.23 7.76 -18.60
C ALA A 117 4.32 6.26 -18.94
N TRP A 118 3.93 5.39 -18.01
CA TRP A 118 3.93 3.93 -18.15
C TRP A 118 2.73 3.42 -18.97
N GLY A 119 1.72 4.27 -19.22
CA GLY A 119 0.50 3.91 -19.92
C GLY A 119 -0.77 4.28 -19.15
N PRO A 120 -1.96 4.00 -19.72
CA PRO A 120 -3.23 4.30 -19.09
C PRO A 120 -3.38 3.47 -17.82
N ARG A 121 -3.59 4.17 -16.70
CA ARG A 121 -3.96 3.57 -15.42
C ARG A 121 -5.26 4.27 -15.02
N PRO A 122 -6.44 3.70 -15.30
CA PRO A 122 -7.69 4.27 -14.81
C PRO A 122 -7.84 4.01 -13.31
N VAL A 123 -8.74 4.75 -12.66
CA VAL A 123 -9.16 4.52 -11.26
C VAL A 123 -10.57 3.93 -11.18
N ASP A 124 -11.13 3.50 -12.31
CA ASP A 124 -12.53 3.10 -12.45
C ASP A 124 -12.92 1.94 -11.53
N TYR A 125 -12.04 0.95 -11.33
CA TYR A 125 -12.30 -0.15 -10.38
C TYR A 125 -12.44 0.34 -8.93
N HIS A 126 -11.76 1.42 -8.55
CA HIS A 126 -11.95 2.02 -7.23
C HIS A 126 -13.34 2.66 -7.14
N LEU A 127 -13.68 3.49 -8.13
CA LEU A 127 -14.94 4.24 -8.17
C LEU A 127 -16.15 3.29 -8.18
N LYS A 128 -16.17 2.33 -9.11
CA LYS A 128 -17.21 1.30 -9.20
C LYS A 128 -17.34 0.49 -7.91
N GLY A 129 -16.22 0.25 -7.21
CA GLY A 129 -16.24 -0.43 -5.92
C GLY A 129 -16.89 0.41 -4.82
N PHE A 130 -16.55 1.69 -4.72
CA PHE A 130 -17.18 2.61 -3.78
C PHE A 130 -18.67 2.82 -4.07
N GLU A 131 -19.07 2.93 -5.34
CA GLU A 131 -20.48 2.98 -5.75
C GLU A 131 -21.24 1.73 -5.34
N LYS A 132 -20.64 0.55 -5.52
CA LYS A 132 -21.22 -0.73 -5.05
C LYS A 132 -21.37 -0.76 -3.52
N LEU A 133 -20.48 -0.11 -2.79
CA LEU A 133 -20.60 0.08 -1.34
C LEU A 133 -21.62 1.17 -0.96
N GLY A 134 -22.32 1.78 -1.93
CA GLY A 134 -23.37 2.76 -1.71
C GLY A 134 -22.90 4.21 -1.65
N ALA A 135 -21.67 4.51 -2.10
CA ALA A 135 -21.21 5.88 -2.24
C ALA A 135 -21.76 6.54 -3.51
N GLU A 136 -22.18 7.79 -3.39
CA GLU A 136 -22.39 8.68 -4.52
C GLU A 136 -21.04 9.24 -4.96
N ILE A 137 -20.76 9.20 -6.27
CA ILE A 137 -19.51 9.72 -6.84
C ILE A 137 -19.83 10.81 -7.85
N VAL A 138 -19.22 11.98 -7.66
CA VAL A 138 -19.32 13.13 -8.56
C VAL A 138 -17.92 13.52 -9.01
N LEU A 139 -17.80 13.84 -10.30
CA LEU A 139 -16.59 14.36 -10.91
C LEU A 139 -16.78 15.86 -11.18
N GLU A 140 -16.04 16.71 -10.48
CA GLU A 140 -16.17 18.16 -10.55
C GLU A 140 -14.78 18.81 -10.49
N ASP A 141 -14.47 19.71 -11.43
CA ASP A 141 -13.20 20.45 -11.50
C ASP A 141 -11.92 19.61 -11.37
N GLY A 142 -11.93 18.39 -11.92
CA GLY A 142 -10.78 17.47 -11.83
C GLY A 142 -10.64 16.78 -10.47
N TYR A 143 -11.65 16.84 -9.63
CA TYR A 143 -11.76 16.10 -8.37
C TYR A 143 -12.80 15.00 -8.47
N ILE A 144 -12.53 13.91 -7.76
CA ILE A 144 -13.51 12.89 -7.42
C ILE A 144 -14.02 13.22 -6.03
N ILE A 145 -15.33 13.45 -5.93
CA ILE A 145 -16.05 13.69 -4.69
C ILE A 145 -16.87 12.44 -4.42
N ALA A 146 -16.57 11.72 -3.34
CA ALA A 146 -17.34 10.57 -2.90
C ALA A 146 -18.02 10.86 -1.57
N ARG A 147 -19.31 10.54 -1.48
CA ARG A 147 -20.12 10.74 -0.26
C ARG A 147 -21.00 9.54 0.02
N ALA A 148 -21.12 9.17 1.29
CA ALA A 148 -22.03 8.16 1.76
C ALA A 148 -22.45 8.49 3.20
N LYS A 149 -23.75 8.46 3.51
CA LYS A 149 -24.20 8.54 4.91
C LYS A 149 -23.63 7.38 5.74
N LYS A 150 -23.58 6.20 5.13
CA LYS A 150 -22.92 5.01 5.63
C LYS A 150 -22.70 4.06 4.46
N LEU A 151 -21.50 3.52 4.32
CA LEU A 151 -21.23 2.48 3.34
C LEU A 151 -21.96 1.19 3.73
N LYS A 152 -22.33 0.37 2.74
CA LYS A 152 -22.99 -0.92 2.91
C LYS A 152 -22.19 -2.01 2.22
N GLY A 153 -22.13 -3.17 2.83
CA GLY A 153 -21.46 -4.33 2.28
C GLY A 153 -22.04 -4.75 0.94
N ALA A 154 -21.17 -5.16 0.01
CA ALA A 154 -21.55 -5.47 -1.36
C ALA A 154 -20.76 -6.63 -1.96
N ARG A 155 -21.23 -7.16 -3.09
CA ARG A 155 -20.47 -8.11 -3.91
C ARG A 155 -19.75 -7.36 -5.03
N ILE A 156 -18.42 -7.43 -5.00
CA ILE A 156 -17.52 -6.73 -5.92
C ILE A 156 -16.69 -7.78 -6.66
N HIS A 157 -16.64 -7.67 -7.98
CA HIS A 157 -15.79 -8.49 -8.83
C HIS A 157 -14.88 -7.55 -9.62
N PHE A 158 -13.57 -7.81 -9.58
CA PHE A 158 -12.64 -7.12 -10.46
C PHE A 158 -12.40 -7.96 -11.71
N GLU A 159 -12.48 -7.35 -12.89
CA GLU A 159 -12.10 -8.02 -14.14
C GLU A 159 -10.59 -8.28 -14.19
N ILE A 160 -9.81 -7.34 -13.65
CA ILE A 160 -8.35 -7.42 -13.49
C ILE A 160 -8.03 -7.25 -12.00
N PRO A 161 -7.16 -8.09 -11.40
CA PRO A 161 -6.80 -7.99 -9.99
C PRO A 161 -6.00 -6.70 -9.71
N SER A 162 -6.72 -5.61 -9.46
CA SER A 162 -6.12 -4.29 -9.23
C SER A 162 -5.64 -4.18 -7.79
N VAL A 163 -4.32 -4.11 -7.60
CA VAL A 163 -3.64 -3.83 -6.33
C VAL A 163 -4.26 -2.63 -5.63
N GLY A 164 -4.32 -1.50 -6.34
CA GLY A 164 -4.79 -0.25 -5.78
C GLY A 164 -6.27 -0.32 -5.36
N ALA A 165 -7.11 -0.90 -6.21
CA ALA A 165 -8.55 -0.98 -5.95
C ALA A 165 -8.84 -1.93 -4.79
N THR A 166 -8.13 -3.07 -4.73
CA THR A 166 -8.25 -4.03 -3.63
C THR A 166 -7.97 -3.37 -2.29
N ALA A 167 -6.82 -2.71 -2.13
CA ALA A 167 -6.49 -2.04 -0.87
C ALA A 167 -7.50 -0.94 -0.51
N ASN A 168 -7.89 -0.07 -1.46
CA ASN A 168 -8.84 1.01 -1.18
C ASN A 168 -10.21 0.49 -0.74
N ILE A 169 -10.72 -0.52 -1.45
CA ILE A 169 -12.05 -1.05 -1.19
C ILE A 169 -12.06 -1.86 0.11
N VAL A 170 -10.99 -2.60 0.42
CA VAL A 170 -10.85 -3.26 1.73
C VAL A 170 -10.82 -2.22 2.85
N MET A 171 -10.01 -1.16 2.74
CA MET A 171 -9.96 -0.08 3.75
C MET A 171 -11.30 0.64 3.92
N ALA A 172 -12.11 0.79 2.87
CA ALA A 172 -13.45 1.36 3.01
C ALA A 172 -14.45 0.35 3.63
N ALA A 173 -14.37 -0.92 3.22
CA ALA A 173 -15.33 -1.96 3.58
C ALA A 173 -15.25 -2.40 5.05
N VAL A 174 -14.10 -2.26 5.70
CA VAL A 174 -13.92 -2.66 7.12
C VAL A 174 -14.81 -1.87 8.09
N LEU A 175 -15.28 -0.68 7.71
CA LEU A 175 -16.24 0.12 8.51
C LEU A 175 -17.65 0.21 7.87
N ALA A 176 -17.89 -0.53 6.78
CA ALA A 176 -19.19 -0.55 6.11
C ALA A 176 -20.22 -1.38 6.91
N GLU A 177 -21.51 -1.13 6.71
CA GLU A 177 -22.56 -1.95 7.33
C GLU A 177 -22.75 -3.28 6.58
N GLY A 178 -22.56 -4.40 7.27
CA GLY A 178 -22.78 -5.73 6.70
C GLY A 178 -21.49 -6.36 6.16
N THR A 179 -21.62 -7.19 5.11
CA THR A 179 -20.49 -7.98 4.59
C THR A 179 -20.19 -7.62 3.14
N THR A 180 -18.93 -7.28 2.88
CA THR A 180 -18.39 -7.10 1.53
C THR A 180 -17.69 -8.36 1.09
N ARG A 181 -17.95 -8.81 -0.14
CA ARG A 181 -17.20 -9.90 -0.77
C ARG A 181 -16.53 -9.39 -2.04
N ILE A 182 -15.21 -9.46 -2.07
CA ILE A 182 -14.39 -9.10 -3.22
C ILE A 182 -13.91 -10.39 -3.88
N THR A 183 -14.07 -10.51 -5.20
CA THR A 183 -13.57 -11.63 -5.99
C THR A 183 -12.58 -11.14 -7.05
N ASN A 184 -11.60 -12.00 -7.36
CA ASN A 184 -10.44 -11.64 -8.16
C ASN A 184 -9.64 -10.48 -7.52
N ALA A 185 -9.51 -10.52 -6.19
CA ALA A 185 -8.71 -9.57 -5.43
C ALA A 185 -7.21 -9.74 -5.73
N ALA A 186 -6.47 -8.65 -5.61
CA ALA A 186 -5.01 -8.65 -5.64
C ALA A 186 -4.45 -9.48 -4.47
N MET A 187 -3.40 -10.27 -4.73
CA MET A 187 -2.81 -11.23 -3.77
C MET A 187 -1.36 -10.88 -3.41
N GLU A 188 -0.88 -9.73 -3.86
CA GLU A 188 0.50 -9.31 -3.66
C GLU A 188 0.81 -9.18 -2.16
N PRO A 189 2.06 -9.49 -1.73
CA PRO A 189 2.41 -9.52 -0.31
C PRO A 189 2.08 -8.24 0.48
N HIS A 190 2.13 -7.09 -0.18
CA HIS A 190 1.77 -5.81 0.45
C HIS A 190 0.25 -5.63 0.63
N ILE A 191 -0.58 -6.24 -0.20
CA ILE A 191 -2.05 -6.30 0.00
C ILE A 191 -2.40 -7.26 1.12
N VAL A 192 -1.69 -8.39 1.20
CA VAL A 192 -1.78 -9.33 2.32
C VAL A 192 -1.48 -8.62 3.63
N GLN A 193 -0.35 -7.90 3.70
CA GLN A 193 0.01 -7.14 4.91
C GLN A 193 -1.04 -6.09 5.27
N VAL A 194 -1.61 -5.35 4.31
CA VAL A 194 -2.68 -4.39 4.61
C VAL A 194 -3.87 -5.09 5.28
N CYS A 195 -4.28 -6.26 4.79
CA CYS A 195 -5.39 -7.00 5.39
C CYS A 195 -5.04 -7.57 6.78
N GLU A 196 -3.83 -8.06 6.97
CA GLU A 196 -3.32 -8.54 8.27
C GLU A 196 -3.33 -7.39 9.29
N VAL A 197 -2.81 -6.22 8.94
CA VAL A 197 -2.80 -5.05 9.83
C VAL A 197 -4.19 -4.56 10.13
N LEU A 198 -5.10 -4.52 9.15
CA LEU A 198 -6.49 -4.17 9.41
C LEU A 198 -7.15 -5.15 10.40
N ASN A 199 -6.86 -6.45 10.31
CA ASN A 199 -7.32 -7.43 11.31
C ASN A 199 -6.68 -7.18 12.68
N GLU A 200 -5.39 -6.84 12.76
CA GLU A 200 -4.74 -6.42 14.03
C GLU A 200 -5.39 -5.16 14.62
N MET A 201 -5.86 -4.24 13.78
CA MET A 201 -6.65 -3.07 14.19
C MET A 201 -8.06 -3.43 14.67
N GLY A 202 -8.50 -4.68 14.52
CA GLY A 202 -9.82 -5.17 14.95
C GLY A 202 -10.84 -5.39 13.82
N ALA A 203 -10.41 -5.32 12.55
CA ALA A 203 -11.27 -5.69 11.43
C ALA A 203 -11.54 -7.20 11.41
N GLN A 204 -12.50 -7.61 10.58
CA GLN A 204 -12.86 -9.01 10.36
C GLN A 204 -12.77 -9.35 8.87
N ILE A 205 -11.56 -9.67 8.42
CA ILE A 205 -11.26 -10.02 7.03
C ILE A 205 -10.89 -11.50 6.93
N GLU A 206 -11.70 -12.26 6.20
CA GLU A 206 -11.43 -13.65 5.82
C GLU A 206 -10.84 -13.72 4.39
N GLY A 207 -10.06 -14.78 4.13
CA GLY A 207 -9.50 -15.06 2.79
C GLY A 207 -8.23 -14.29 2.45
N VAL A 208 -7.56 -13.70 3.46
CA VAL A 208 -6.28 -12.99 3.32
C VAL A 208 -5.24 -13.87 2.61
N GLY A 209 -4.57 -13.32 1.60
CA GLY A 209 -3.63 -14.06 0.73
C GLY A 209 -4.29 -14.83 -0.42
N THR A 210 -5.61 -14.81 -0.52
CA THR A 210 -6.36 -15.43 -1.63
C THR A 210 -7.01 -14.37 -2.53
N ASN A 211 -7.51 -14.80 -3.69
CA ASN A 211 -8.23 -13.93 -4.62
C ASN A 211 -9.70 -13.67 -4.23
N ILE A 212 -10.15 -14.19 -3.08
CA ILE A 212 -11.50 -13.96 -2.55
C ILE A 212 -11.39 -13.43 -1.13
N LEU A 213 -11.79 -12.17 -0.93
CA LEU A 213 -11.84 -11.54 0.38
C LEU A 213 -13.28 -11.42 0.84
N LYS A 214 -13.53 -11.73 2.12
CA LYS A 214 -14.83 -11.52 2.77
C LYS A 214 -14.61 -10.65 4.01
N ILE A 215 -15.13 -9.43 3.95
CA ILE A 215 -14.92 -8.38 4.94
C ILE A 215 -16.24 -8.17 5.68
N HIS A 216 -16.24 -8.46 6.97
CA HIS A 216 -17.34 -8.13 7.87
C HIS A 216 -17.05 -6.76 8.46
N GLY A 217 -17.89 -5.78 8.15
CA GLY A 217 -17.67 -4.43 8.65
C GLY A 217 -17.92 -4.35 10.16
N VAL A 218 -17.08 -3.56 10.84
CA VAL A 218 -17.07 -3.38 12.29
C VAL A 218 -17.40 -1.93 12.65
N GLY A 219 -17.72 -1.68 13.93
CA GLY A 219 -18.10 -0.34 14.39
C GLY A 219 -16.93 0.64 14.50
N SER A 220 -15.73 0.15 14.77
CA SER A 220 -14.52 0.95 14.97
C SER A 220 -13.27 0.09 14.82
N LEU A 221 -12.13 0.74 14.59
CA LEU A 221 -10.80 0.14 14.59
C LEU A 221 -9.89 0.82 15.62
N ASN A 222 -8.91 0.07 16.11
CA ASN A 222 -7.93 0.52 17.09
C ASN A 222 -6.58 0.82 16.40
N PRO A 223 -5.81 1.79 16.91
CA PRO A 223 -4.44 2.00 16.45
C PRO A 223 -3.55 0.79 16.79
N VAL A 224 -2.52 0.57 15.99
CA VAL A 224 -1.58 -0.56 16.14
C VAL A 224 -0.13 -0.10 16.00
N GLU A 225 0.79 -0.94 16.49
CA GLU A 225 2.21 -0.86 16.16
C GLU A 225 2.59 -2.06 15.28
N VAL A 226 3.11 -1.81 14.08
CA VAL A 226 3.46 -2.87 13.13
C VAL A 226 4.77 -2.58 12.41
N THR A 227 5.47 -3.64 12.00
CA THR A 227 6.65 -3.56 11.15
C THR A 227 6.31 -3.91 9.71
N THR A 228 6.73 -3.05 8.78
CA THR A 228 6.51 -3.27 7.34
C THR A 228 7.29 -4.51 6.87
N ILE A 229 6.69 -5.31 5.97
CA ILE A 229 7.43 -6.39 5.30
C ILE A 229 8.62 -5.84 4.50
N PRO A 230 9.67 -6.64 4.25
CA PRO A 230 10.79 -6.21 3.40
C PRO A 230 10.37 -6.03 1.94
N ASP A 231 11.06 -5.11 1.25
CA ASP A 231 10.76 -4.75 -0.14
C ASP A 231 11.24 -5.81 -1.13
N MET A 232 10.29 -6.59 -1.66
CA MET A 232 10.58 -7.62 -2.65
C MET A 232 11.13 -7.07 -3.98
N ILE A 233 10.82 -5.81 -4.32
CA ILE A 233 11.31 -5.18 -5.55
C ILE A 233 12.75 -4.73 -5.38
N GLU A 234 13.09 -4.14 -4.23
CA GLU A 234 14.48 -3.83 -3.87
C GLU A 234 15.32 -5.12 -3.81
N ALA A 235 14.82 -6.15 -3.12
CA ALA A 235 15.50 -7.44 -3.04
C ALA A 235 15.73 -8.05 -4.42
N GLY A 236 14.70 -8.11 -5.27
CA GLY A 236 14.83 -8.62 -6.64
C GLY A 236 15.84 -7.83 -7.47
N THR A 237 15.90 -6.49 -7.28
CA THR A 237 16.88 -5.62 -7.95
C THR A 237 18.30 -6.01 -7.58
N PHE A 238 18.58 -6.18 -6.28
CA PHE A 238 19.90 -6.63 -5.85
C PHE A 238 20.20 -8.06 -6.29
N LEU A 239 19.25 -9.01 -6.22
CA LEU A 239 19.45 -10.37 -6.73
C LEU A 239 19.88 -10.36 -8.21
N MET A 240 19.23 -9.56 -9.05
CA MET A 240 19.62 -9.41 -10.46
C MET A 240 21.01 -8.77 -10.62
N ALA A 241 21.38 -7.82 -9.76
CA ALA A 241 22.72 -7.25 -9.74
C ALA A 241 23.77 -8.29 -9.33
N GLY A 242 23.51 -9.10 -8.30
CA GLY A 242 24.34 -10.24 -7.92
C GLY A 242 24.50 -11.21 -9.08
N ALA A 243 23.40 -11.73 -9.61
CA ALA A 243 23.36 -12.66 -10.73
C ALA A 243 24.23 -12.25 -11.94
N THR A 244 24.38 -10.94 -12.18
CA THR A 244 25.12 -10.41 -13.33
C THR A 244 26.53 -9.91 -12.99
N LEU A 245 26.79 -9.53 -11.74
CA LEU A 245 28.01 -8.81 -11.35
C LEU A 245 28.81 -9.48 -10.24
N GLY A 246 28.33 -10.55 -9.58
CA GLY A 246 29.12 -11.28 -8.58
C GLY A 246 28.29 -12.03 -7.53
N ASN A 247 28.81 -12.15 -6.31
CA ASN A 247 28.16 -12.88 -5.24
C ASN A 247 27.74 -11.91 -4.14
N ILE A 248 26.46 -11.87 -3.80
CA ILE A 248 25.95 -10.99 -2.75
C ILE A 248 25.11 -11.78 -1.76
N THR A 249 24.90 -11.21 -0.58
CA THR A 249 23.95 -11.73 0.40
C THR A 249 22.94 -10.66 0.76
N LEU A 250 21.67 -10.92 0.51
CA LEU A 250 20.58 -10.09 0.98
C LEU A 250 20.19 -10.52 2.39
N LYS A 251 19.99 -9.56 3.28
CA LYS A 251 19.45 -9.75 4.63
C LYS A 251 18.09 -9.07 4.75
N ASN A 252 17.28 -9.49 5.72
CA ASN A 252 15.91 -9.01 5.92
C ASN A 252 15.06 -9.22 4.66
N VAL A 253 14.95 -10.46 4.20
CA VAL A 253 14.14 -10.82 3.02
C VAL A 253 13.17 -11.95 3.34
N LYS A 254 12.06 -12.00 2.62
CA LYS A 254 11.09 -13.11 2.67
C LYS A 254 11.14 -13.87 1.35
N ALA A 255 11.83 -15.02 1.34
CA ALA A 255 12.00 -15.85 0.14
C ALA A 255 10.68 -16.19 -0.56
N ALA A 256 9.60 -16.43 0.19
CA ALA A 256 8.27 -16.69 -0.37
C ALA A 256 7.76 -15.56 -1.28
N HIS A 257 8.11 -14.30 -1.00
CA HIS A 257 7.72 -13.14 -1.82
C HIS A 257 8.50 -13.06 -3.14
N LEU A 258 9.62 -13.77 -3.24
CA LEU A 258 10.58 -13.71 -4.35
C LEU A 258 10.61 -15.01 -5.17
N SER A 259 9.70 -15.96 -4.89
CA SER A 259 9.71 -17.31 -5.48
C SER A 259 9.87 -17.32 -7.00
N ILE A 260 9.08 -16.51 -7.72
CA ILE A 260 9.17 -16.42 -9.19
C ILE A 260 10.51 -15.80 -9.64
N VAL A 261 10.99 -14.76 -8.95
CA VAL A 261 12.27 -14.10 -9.29
C VAL A 261 13.42 -15.09 -9.12
N MET A 262 13.49 -15.77 -7.97
CA MET A 262 14.51 -16.77 -7.70
C MET A 262 14.46 -17.90 -8.74
N GLN A 263 13.27 -18.44 -9.03
CA GLN A 263 13.11 -19.48 -10.05
C GLN A 263 13.64 -19.02 -11.42
N LYS A 264 13.42 -17.77 -11.82
CA LYS A 264 13.93 -17.23 -13.09
C LYS A 264 15.43 -17.04 -13.11
N LEU A 265 16.03 -16.65 -11.98
CA LEU A 265 17.49 -16.55 -11.85
C LEU A 265 18.16 -17.93 -11.84
N GLU A 266 17.56 -18.92 -11.18
CA GLU A 266 18.02 -20.32 -11.23
C GLU A 266 17.95 -20.87 -12.67
N GLN A 267 16.87 -20.59 -13.40
CA GLN A 267 16.75 -20.92 -14.83
C GLN A 267 17.83 -20.24 -15.69
N ALA A 268 18.32 -19.07 -15.27
CA ALA A 268 19.43 -18.37 -15.91
C ALA A 268 20.83 -18.90 -15.48
N GLY A 269 20.88 -19.90 -14.58
CA GLY A 269 22.12 -20.55 -14.13
C GLY A 269 22.68 -20.03 -12.81
N CYS A 270 21.97 -19.14 -12.11
CA CYS A 270 22.38 -18.69 -10.79
C CYS A 270 22.20 -19.82 -9.75
N ARG A 271 23.09 -19.84 -8.76
CA ARG A 271 22.92 -20.67 -7.56
C ARG A 271 22.37 -19.76 -6.47
N ILE A 272 21.22 -20.10 -5.93
CA ILE A 272 20.57 -19.34 -4.86
C ILE A 272 20.50 -20.23 -3.63
N HIS A 273 20.89 -19.68 -2.48
CA HIS A 273 20.75 -20.32 -1.19
C HIS A 273 19.90 -19.44 -0.28
N VAL A 274 18.88 -20.05 0.33
CA VAL A 274 17.97 -19.39 1.28
C VAL A 274 18.29 -19.89 2.67
N ASP A 275 18.58 -18.97 3.59
CA ASP A 275 18.80 -19.26 5.01
C ASP A 275 18.02 -18.26 5.86
N GLY A 276 16.91 -18.71 6.46
CA GLY A 276 16.03 -17.86 7.26
C GLY A 276 15.55 -16.63 6.50
N ASP A 277 15.93 -15.44 6.98
CA ASP A 277 15.63 -14.14 6.41
C ASP A 277 16.74 -13.60 5.50
N SER A 278 17.60 -14.49 4.99
CA SER A 278 18.73 -14.16 4.11
C SER A 278 18.70 -14.99 2.82
N ILE A 279 19.14 -14.38 1.71
CA ILE A 279 19.28 -15.02 0.40
C ILE A 279 20.66 -14.67 -0.17
N SER A 280 21.42 -15.67 -0.62
CA SER A 280 22.72 -15.49 -1.30
C SER A 280 22.75 -16.13 -2.67
#